data_AF-A0AAV1JCY3-F1
#
_entry.id   AF-A0AAV1JCY3-F1
#
_cell.length_a   1.000
_cell.length_b   1.000
_cell.length_c   1.000
_cell.angle_alpha   90.00
_cell.angle_beta   90.00
_cell.angle_gamma   90.00
#
_symmetry.space_group_name_H-M   'P 1'
#
loop_
_entity.id
_entity.type
_entity.pdbx_description
1 polymer ?
#
loop_
_entity_poly.entity_id
_entity_poly.type
_entity_poly.pdbx_seq_one_letter_code
_entity_poly.pdbx_strand_id
1 'polypeptide(L)'
;MGTQKPGEWANTLIARFEEQLPYKTGAQNLHSRINEEQCKACLVQISRHRFSLVISGLTKILQRVNELYQPTLGTCVTRPLTEIEKGYHDSLVIVLDTLEICLSSQPKDTAKYEEAMNVKILLREVCQFIDIRNEANIHNTLLRQLASKVLFALSLNFFNAVFNRISARLQELATSSDENPDYIDIELIQHINIDILRLIRLFTECIQKFKLLRKYTPIVLVMSLEKAVWNWMDTYPQEFLQVQSRPNDELSKCCDTLFDILQDSYSENKKTRVAMWPLQIMLLILNPKVLEEIVNADSGAPLQSKAFKEKTLHRCCKERTE
;
A
#
# COMPACT_ATOMS: atom_id res chain seq x y z
N MET A 1 7.88 17.62 -44.96
CA MET A 1 7.79 16.54 -43.95
C MET A 1 8.07 17.18 -42.61
N GLY A 2 7.05 17.72 -41.94
CA GLY A 2 7.23 18.41 -40.66
C GLY A 2 7.64 17.39 -39.60
N THR A 3 8.76 17.62 -38.93
CA THR A 3 9.20 16.83 -37.78
C THR A 3 8.11 16.93 -36.71
N GLN A 4 7.36 15.85 -36.51
CA GLN A 4 6.29 15.75 -35.52
C GLN A 4 6.84 16.17 -34.16
N LYS A 5 6.13 17.05 -33.42
CA LYS A 5 6.64 17.55 -32.14
C LYS A 5 6.80 16.37 -31.17
N PRO A 6 7.85 16.31 -30.34
CA PRO A 6 8.12 15.16 -29.46
C PRO A 6 6.93 14.74 -28.56
N GLY A 7 6.05 15.67 -28.18
CA GLY A 7 4.83 15.36 -27.41
C GLY A 7 3.69 14.71 -28.22
N GLU A 8 3.57 15.04 -29.51
CA GLU A 8 2.55 14.46 -30.40
C GLU A 8 2.81 12.98 -30.68
N TRP A 9 4.09 12.61 -30.79
CA TRP A 9 4.49 11.22 -30.95
C TRP A 9 4.18 10.38 -29.70
N ALA A 10 4.45 10.89 -28.51
CA ALA A 10 4.12 10.19 -27.26
C ALA A 10 2.60 9.98 -27.11
N ASN A 11 1.78 10.98 -27.46
CA ASN A 11 0.32 10.83 -27.48
C ASN A 11 -0.14 9.78 -28.51
N THR A 12 0.49 9.75 -29.69
CA THR A 12 0.20 8.74 -30.71
C THR A 12 0.54 7.34 -30.23
N LEU A 13 1.65 7.18 -29.50
CA LEU A 13 2.02 5.89 -28.92
C LEU A 13 1.06 5.45 -27.82
N ILE A 14 0.63 6.36 -26.94
CA ILE A 14 -0.38 6.07 -25.91
C ILE A 14 -1.69 5.62 -26.56
N ALA A 15 -2.14 6.31 -27.61
CA ALA A 15 -3.33 5.93 -28.35
C ALA A 15 -3.16 4.54 -29.00
N ARG A 16 -2.01 4.27 -29.64
CA ARG A 16 -1.70 2.96 -30.22
C ARG A 16 -1.71 1.86 -29.16
N PHE A 17 -1.16 2.12 -27.98
CA PHE A 17 -1.20 1.18 -26.86
C PHE A 17 -2.64 0.88 -26.45
N GLU A 18 -3.49 1.91 -26.30
CA GLU A 18 -4.92 1.71 -25.99
C GLU A 18 -5.64 0.88 -27.07
N GLU A 19 -5.40 1.16 -28.35
CA GLU A 19 -6.01 0.41 -29.47
C GLU A 19 -5.59 -1.06 -29.52
N GLN A 20 -4.48 -1.44 -28.90
CA GLN A 20 -3.99 -2.81 -28.85
C GLN A 20 -4.49 -3.60 -27.64
N LEU A 21 -5.20 -2.95 -26.71
CA LEU A 21 -5.68 -3.61 -25.51
C LEU A 21 -6.80 -4.62 -25.82
N PRO A 22 -6.83 -5.78 -25.12
CA PRO A 22 -7.79 -6.86 -25.36
C PRO A 22 -9.28 -6.44 -25.39
N TYR A 23 -9.68 -5.40 -24.64
CA TYR A 23 -11.06 -4.91 -24.65
C TYR A 23 -11.50 -4.28 -25.98
N LYS A 24 -10.55 -3.84 -26.83
CA LYS A 24 -10.80 -3.33 -28.18
C LYS A 24 -10.55 -4.36 -29.27
N THR A 25 -9.48 -5.14 -29.12
CA THR A 25 -9.07 -6.10 -30.16
C THR A 25 -9.80 -7.44 -30.07
N GLY A 26 -10.36 -7.78 -28.91
CA GLY A 26 -10.85 -9.12 -28.62
C GLY A 26 -9.72 -10.15 -28.52
N ALA A 27 -9.97 -11.37 -28.97
CA ALA A 27 -9.04 -12.49 -28.88
C ALA A 27 -7.68 -12.18 -29.55
N GLN A 28 -6.61 -12.26 -28.75
CA GLN A 28 -5.25 -11.92 -29.17
C GLN A 28 -4.55 -13.12 -29.84
N ASN A 29 -3.90 -12.88 -30.97
CA ASN A 29 -3.00 -13.82 -31.64
C ASN A 29 -1.53 -13.55 -31.29
N LEU A 30 -0.59 -14.37 -31.75
CA LEU A 30 0.83 -14.20 -31.41
C LEU A 30 1.37 -12.82 -31.84
N HIS A 31 0.97 -12.33 -33.02
CA HIS A 31 1.44 -11.06 -33.54
C HIS A 31 0.91 -9.87 -32.73
N SER A 32 -0.36 -9.91 -32.29
CA SER A 32 -0.94 -8.84 -31.47
C SER A 32 -0.25 -8.75 -30.11
N ARG A 33 0.11 -9.89 -29.49
CA ARG A 33 0.87 -9.92 -28.23
C ARG A 33 2.27 -9.31 -28.36
N ILE A 34 3.00 -9.65 -29.43
CA ILE A 34 4.33 -9.08 -29.67
C ILE A 34 4.25 -7.56 -29.83
N ASN A 35 3.24 -7.08 -30.55
CA ASN A 35 3.03 -5.65 -30.77
C ASN A 35 2.66 -4.92 -29.46
N GLU A 36 1.83 -5.54 -28.62
CA GLU A 36 1.49 -5.03 -27.30
C GLU A 36 2.74 -4.89 -26.41
N GLU A 37 3.56 -5.94 -26.33
CA GLU A 37 4.82 -5.94 -25.58
C GLU A 37 5.79 -4.87 -26.08
N GLN A 38 5.89 -4.69 -27.40
CA GLN A 38 6.70 -3.63 -28.01
C GLN A 38 6.18 -2.24 -27.65
N CYS A 39 4.87 -2.01 -27.72
CA CYS A 39 4.27 -0.72 -27.35
C CYS A 39 4.48 -0.40 -25.88
N LYS A 40 4.29 -1.40 -25.00
CA LYS A 40 4.60 -1.30 -23.58
C LYS A 40 6.06 -0.95 -23.33
N ALA A 41 7.00 -1.65 -23.96
CA ALA A 41 8.44 -1.38 -23.82
C ALA A 41 8.79 0.05 -24.27
N CYS A 42 8.20 0.52 -25.38
CA CYS A 42 8.39 1.88 -25.85
C CYS A 42 7.86 2.91 -24.84
N LEU A 43 6.65 2.70 -24.28
CA LEU A 43 6.08 3.60 -23.27
C LEU A 43 6.94 3.69 -22.02
N VAL A 44 7.48 2.55 -21.55
CA VAL A 44 8.41 2.49 -20.42
C VAL A 44 9.69 3.28 -20.68
N GLN A 45 10.25 3.20 -21.89
CA GLN A 45 11.44 3.99 -22.23
C GLN A 45 11.14 5.50 -22.24
N ILE A 46 10.00 5.89 -22.78
CA ILE A 46 9.61 7.31 -22.88
C ILE A 46 9.25 7.89 -21.53
N SER A 47 8.66 7.10 -20.63
CA SER A 47 8.26 7.55 -19.29
C SER A 47 9.45 8.05 -18.47
N ARG A 48 10.68 7.63 -18.79
CA ARG A 48 11.92 8.14 -18.17
C ARG A 48 12.22 9.60 -18.50
N HIS A 49 11.70 10.10 -19.61
CA HIS A 49 11.94 11.47 -20.09
C HIS A 49 10.67 12.33 -20.10
N ARG A 50 9.50 11.70 -20.16
CA ARG A 50 8.18 12.33 -20.27
C ARG A 50 7.19 11.70 -19.29
N PHE A 51 7.61 11.52 -18.05
CA PHE A 51 6.84 10.85 -16.99
C PHE A 51 5.41 11.36 -16.87
N SER A 52 5.24 12.67 -16.66
CA SER A 52 3.94 13.32 -16.51
C SER A 52 2.96 12.96 -17.64
N LEU A 53 3.43 12.97 -18.90
CA LEU A 53 2.59 12.69 -20.07
C LEU A 53 2.17 11.21 -20.13
N VAL A 54 3.13 10.30 -19.93
CA VAL A 54 2.87 8.86 -19.99
C VAL A 54 1.95 8.42 -18.85
N ILE A 55 2.21 8.88 -17.62
CA ILE A 55 1.36 8.56 -16.46
C ILE A 55 -0.04 9.12 -16.63
N SER A 56 -0.18 10.37 -17.10
CA SER A 56 -1.49 10.96 -17.36
C SER A 56 -2.27 10.16 -18.41
N GLY A 57 -1.61 9.75 -19.49
CA GLY A 57 -2.20 8.91 -20.53
C GLY A 57 -2.65 7.54 -20.03
N LEU A 58 -1.76 6.82 -19.35
CA LEU A 58 -2.07 5.51 -18.77
C LEU A 58 -3.17 5.58 -17.70
N THR A 59 -3.19 6.64 -16.88
CA THR A 59 -4.24 6.85 -15.87
C THR A 59 -5.61 7.05 -16.52
N LYS A 60 -5.68 7.81 -17.63
CA LYS A 60 -6.94 8.00 -18.39
C LYS A 60 -7.43 6.70 -19.03
N ILE A 61 -6.51 5.87 -19.53
CA ILE A 61 -6.84 4.55 -20.06
C ILE A 61 -7.38 3.66 -18.92
N LEU A 62 -6.69 3.61 -17.78
CA LEU A 62 -7.12 2.86 -16.60
C LEU A 62 -8.54 3.25 -16.17
N GLN A 63 -8.82 4.56 -16.06
CA GLN A 63 -10.14 5.10 -15.76
C GLN A 63 -11.21 4.57 -16.72
N ARG A 64 -10.98 4.76 -18.02
CA ARG A 64 -11.93 4.38 -19.06
C ARG A 64 -12.22 2.88 -19.06
N VAL A 65 -11.20 2.04 -18.97
CA VAL A 65 -11.37 0.59 -18.97
C VAL A 65 -12.10 0.14 -17.71
N ASN A 66 -11.78 0.71 -16.54
CA ASN A 66 -12.45 0.36 -15.29
C ASN A 66 -13.92 0.79 -15.29
N GLU A 67 -14.24 2.00 -15.76
CA GLU A 67 -15.62 2.49 -15.90
C GLU A 67 -16.49 1.58 -16.78
N LEU A 68 -15.90 1.00 -17.83
CA LEU A 68 -16.60 0.02 -18.70
C LEU A 68 -16.69 -1.38 -18.06
N TYR A 69 -15.71 -1.75 -17.23
CA TYR A 69 -15.67 -3.04 -16.56
C TYR A 69 -16.66 -3.13 -15.39
N GLN A 70 -16.73 -2.11 -14.53
CA GLN A 70 -17.54 -2.14 -13.29
C GLN A 70 -19.00 -2.57 -13.48
N PRO A 71 -19.75 -2.07 -14.50
CA PRO A 71 -21.14 -2.48 -14.71
C PRO A 71 -21.31 -3.97 -15.11
N THR A 72 -20.27 -4.59 -15.67
CA THR A 72 -20.33 -6.00 -16.12
C THR A 72 -20.31 -6.99 -14.95
N LEU A 73 -19.76 -6.59 -13.80
CA LEU A 73 -19.60 -7.42 -12.61
C LEU A 73 -20.91 -7.63 -11.81
N GLY A 74 -22.00 -6.96 -12.18
CA GLY A 74 -23.14 -6.68 -11.31
C GLY A 74 -24.07 -7.82 -10.87
N THR A 75 -23.85 -9.10 -11.19
CA THR A 75 -24.85 -10.15 -10.82
C THR A 75 -24.36 -11.57 -10.53
N CYS A 76 -23.09 -11.94 -10.73
CA CYS A 76 -22.65 -13.30 -10.41
C CYS A 76 -21.15 -13.38 -10.11
N VAL A 77 -20.82 -13.55 -8.82
CA VAL A 77 -19.45 -13.60 -8.29
C VAL A 77 -18.74 -14.94 -8.59
N THR A 78 -19.49 -15.98 -8.97
CA THR A 78 -18.99 -17.35 -9.10
C THR A 78 -18.98 -17.90 -10.52
N ARG A 79 -19.43 -17.12 -11.51
CA ARG A 79 -19.44 -17.57 -12.91
C ARG A 79 -18.12 -17.24 -13.61
N PRO A 80 -17.69 -18.06 -14.58
CA PRO A 80 -16.61 -17.68 -15.48
C PRO A 80 -16.91 -16.36 -16.19
N LEU A 81 -15.89 -15.51 -16.33
CA LEU A 81 -15.97 -14.28 -17.13
C LEU A 81 -16.33 -14.62 -18.59
N THR A 82 -17.23 -13.84 -19.18
CA THR A 82 -17.42 -13.79 -20.62
C THR A 82 -16.15 -13.32 -21.33
N GLU A 83 -16.03 -13.59 -22.62
CA GLU A 83 -14.87 -13.13 -23.41
C GLU A 83 -14.69 -11.60 -23.35
N ILE A 84 -15.80 -10.86 -23.27
CA ILE A 84 -15.80 -9.39 -23.14
C ILE A 84 -15.27 -8.97 -21.77
N GLU A 85 -15.78 -9.56 -20.69
CA GLU A 85 -15.34 -9.29 -19.32
C GLU A 85 -13.85 -9.64 -19.13
N LYS A 86 -13.41 -10.74 -19.75
CA LYS A 86 -12.00 -11.12 -19.79
C LYS A 86 -11.15 -10.09 -20.55
N GLY A 87 -11.65 -9.57 -21.67
CA GLY A 87 -10.97 -8.51 -22.41
C GLY A 87 -10.74 -7.25 -21.56
N TYR A 88 -11.74 -6.81 -20.80
CA TYR A 88 -11.58 -5.69 -19.86
C TYR A 88 -10.58 -6.00 -18.75
N HIS A 89 -10.70 -7.19 -18.13
CA HIS A 89 -9.80 -7.62 -17.06
C HIS A 89 -8.34 -7.70 -17.52
N ASP A 90 -8.06 -8.38 -18.64
CA ASP A 90 -6.71 -8.50 -19.21
C ASP A 90 -6.15 -7.11 -19.57
N SER A 91 -7.00 -6.19 -20.05
CA SER A 91 -6.59 -4.81 -20.34
C SER A 91 -6.20 -4.04 -19.08
N LEU A 92 -6.96 -4.17 -17.99
CA LEU A 92 -6.61 -3.56 -16.70
C LEU A 92 -5.30 -4.10 -16.15
N VAL A 93 -5.07 -5.42 -16.28
CA VAL A 93 -3.80 -6.08 -15.92
C VAL A 93 -2.64 -5.44 -16.68
N ILE A 94 -2.74 -5.33 -18.01
CA ILE A 94 -1.68 -4.76 -18.86
C ILE A 94 -1.40 -3.30 -18.49
N VAL A 95 -2.44 -2.50 -18.25
CA VAL A 95 -2.30 -1.08 -17.91
C VAL A 95 -1.65 -0.90 -16.52
N LEU A 96 -2.11 -1.64 -15.51
CA LEU A 96 -1.53 -1.57 -14.16
C LEU A 96 -0.08 -2.05 -14.14
N ASP A 97 0.24 -3.13 -14.85
CA ASP A 97 1.61 -3.64 -14.97
C ASP A 97 2.52 -2.63 -15.69
N THR A 98 2.02 -1.98 -16.74
CA THR A 98 2.77 -0.93 -17.44
C THR A 98 3.00 0.30 -16.54
N LEU A 99 2.00 0.69 -15.75
CA LEU A 99 2.11 1.78 -14.76
C LEU A 99 3.17 1.48 -13.70
N GLU A 100 3.18 0.26 -13.16
CA GLU A 100 4.16 -0.20 -12.18
C GLU A 100 5.58 -0.03 -12.73
N ILE A 101 5.86 -0.59 -13.91
CA ILE A 101 7.21 -0.51 -14.52
C ILE A 101 7.62 0.94 -14.79
N CYS A 102 6.69 1.80 -15.24
CA CYS A 102 6.96 3.21 -15.49
C CYS A 102 7.33 3.97 -14.21
N LEU A 103 6.66 3.68 -13.09
CA LEU A 103 6.91 4.28 -11.78
C LEU A 103 8.23 3.79 -11.17
N SER A 104 8.50 2.49 -11.27
CA SER A 104 9.73 1.85 -10.79
C SER A 104 10.97 2.31 -11.58
N SER A 105 10.80 2.75 -12.83
CA SER A 105 11.88 3.20 -13.71
C SER A 105 12.27 4.69 -13.58
N GLN A 106 11.71 5.43 -12.61
CA GLN A 106 11.95 6.88 -12.49
C GLN A 106 13.33 7.21 -11.90
N PRO A 107 14.02 8.24 -12.42
CA PRO A 107 15.20 8.82 -11.77
C PRO A 107 14.79 9.57 -10.49
N LYS A 108 15.63 9.54 -9.45
CA LYS A 108 15.31 10.00 -8.08
C LYS A 108 15.02 11.50 -7.90
N ASP A 109 15.19 12.35 -8.93
CA ASP A 109 15.29 13.82 -8.78
C ASP A 109 14.33 14.67 -9.65
N THR A 110 13.24 14.11 -10.20
CA THR A 110 12.47 14.83 -11.25
C THR A 110 11.17 15.54 -10.84
N ALA A 111 10.76 15.53 -9.55
CA ALA A 111 9.42 15.97 -9.14
C ALA A 111 9.07 17.44 -9.55
N LYS A 112 8.24 17.59 -10.60
CA LYS A 112 7.62 18.86 -11.04
C LYS A 112 6.16 18.97 -10.59
N TYR A 113 5.62 20.19 -10.50
CA TYR A 113 4.24 20.43 -10.03
C TYR A 113 3.15 19.66 -10.82
N GLU A 114 3.28 19.54 -12.14
CA GLU A 114 2.35 18.76 -12.98
C GLU A 114 2.33 17.27 -12.61
N GLU A 115 3.48 16.73 -12.20
CA GLU A 115 3.60 15.33 -11.78
C GLU A 115 2.84 15.11 -10.48
N ALA A 116 2.85 16.08 -9.55
CA ALA A 116 2.09 15.99 -8.31
C ALA A 116 0.56 15.91 -8.52
N MET A 117 0.01 16.60 -9.53
CA MET A 117 -1.41 16.50 -9.86
C MET A 117 -1.75 15.13 -10.48
N ASN A 118 -0.94 14.68 -11.45
CA ASN A 118 -1.13 13.37 -12.08
C ASN A 118 -1.03 12.22 -11.06
N VAL A 119 -0.10 12.33 -10.10
CA VAL A 119 0.05 11.37 -8.99
C VAL A 119 -1.21 11.32 -8.12
N LYS A 120 -1.83 12.47 -7.80
CA LYS A 120 -3.08 12.48 -7.02
C LYS A 120 -4.23 11.80 -7.76
N ILE A 121 -4.34 12.03 -9.08
CA ILE A 121 -5.35 11.37 -9.91
C ILE A 121 -5.08 9.88 -9.95
N LEU A 122 -3.86 9.46 -10.27
CA LEU A 122 -3.48 8.05 -10.31
C LEU A 122 -3.75 7.35 -8.97
N LEU A 123 -3.37 7.97 -7.85
CA LEU A 123 -3.62 7.43 -6.51
C LEU A 123 -5.11 7.18 -6.29
N ARG A 124 -6.00 8.11 -6.69
CA ARG A 124 -7.46 7.93 -6.59
C ARG A 124 -7.94 6.71 -7.38
N GLU A 125 -7.38 6.46 -8.56
CA GLU A 125 -7.77 5.32 -9.39
C GLU A 125 -7.25 3.99 -8.84
N VAL A 126 -5.99 3.95 -8.43
CA VAL A 126 -5.37 2.75 -7.86
C VAL A 126 -6.09 2.31 -6.59
N CYS A 127 -6.54 3.24 -5.74
CA CYS A 127 -7.31 2.93 -4.53
C CYS A 127 -8.57 2.10 -4.81
N GLN A 128 -9.23 2.25 -5.97
CA GLN A 128 -10.45 1.50 -6.32
C GLN A 128 -10.20 -0.01 -6.44
N PHE A 129 -8.96 -0.42 -6.70
CA PHE A 129 -8.57 -1.82 -6.82
C PHE A 129 -8.08 -2.44 -5.50
N ILE A 130 -7.86 -1.63 -4.46
CA ILE A 130 -7.35 -2.07 -3.15
C ILE A 130 -8.47 -2.52 -2.19
N ASP A 131 -9.69 -2.01 -2.38
CA ASP A 131 -10.86 -2.22 -1.53
C ASP A 131 -11.19 -3.71 -1.23
N ILE A 132 -11.42 -4.03 0.05
CA ILE A 132 -11.83 -5.36 0.56
C ILE A 132 -13.12 -5.87 -0.09
N ARG A 133 -14.02 -4.99 -0.54
CA ARG A 133 -15.25 -5.40 -1.27
C ARG A 133 -14.95 -6.16 -2.56
N ASN A 134 -13.70 -6.14 -3.03
CA ASN A 134 -13.22 -6.86 -4.20
C ASN A 134 -12.72 -8.30 -3.89
N GLU A 135 -12.59 -8.70 -2.62
CA GLU A 135 -12.06 -10.02 -2.22
C GLU A 135 -12.98 -11.19 -2.62
N ALA A 136 -14.28 -10.95 -2.76
CA ALA A 136 -15.23 -11.99 -3.12
C ALA A 136 -15.04 -12.49 -4.56
N ASN A 137 -14.45 -11.69 -5.45
CA ASN A 137 -14.23 -12.07 -6.84
C ASN A 137 -12.78 -12.50 -7.07
N ILE A 138 -12.56 -13.80 -7.28
CA ILE A 138 -11.24 -14.39 -7.50
C ILE A 138 -10.49 -13.75 -8.67
N HIS A 139 -11.21 -13.19 -9.65
CA HIS A 139 -10.61 -12.48 -10.78
C HIS A 139 -9.93 -11.18 -10.36
N ASN A 140 -10.38 -10.54 -9.27
CA ASN A 140 -9.84 -9.26 -8.84
C ASN A 140 -8.58 -9.37 -7.96
N THR A 141 -8.18 -10.59 -7.58
CA THR A 141 -6.93 -10.82 -6.82
C THR A 141 -5.69 -10.32 -7.57
N LEU A 142 -5.57 -10.61 -8.87
CA LEU A 142 -4.42 -10.15 -9.67
C LEU A 142 -4.42 -8.63 -9.84
N LEU A 143 -5.58 -8.02 -10.08
CA LEU A 143 -5.71 -6.57 -10.18
C LEU A 143 -5.30 -5.88 -8.87
N ARG A 144 -5.71 -6.43 -7.72
CA ARG A 144 -5.31 -5.95 -6.40
C ARG A 144 -3.79 -6.07 -6.21
N GLN A 145 -3.20 -7.21 -6.55
CA GLN A 145 -1.74 -7.41 -6.46
C GLN A 145 -0.98 -6.38 -7.30
N LEU A 146 -1.42 -6.13 -8.54
CA LEU A 146 -0.80 -5.13 -9.41
C LEU A 146 -1.02 -3.72 -8.88
N ALA A 147 -2.22 -3.38 -8.40
CA ALA A 147 -2.50 -2.10 -7.76
C ALA A 147 -1.61 -1.86 -6.53
N SER A 148 -1.37 -2.89 -5.71
CA SER A 148 -0.42 -2.81 -4.59
C SER A 148 1.00 -2.53 -5.08
N LYS A 149 1.46 -3.18 -6.15
CA LYS A 149 2.78 -2.90 -6.74
C LYS A 149 2.88 -1.49 -7.31
N VAL A 150 1.84 -1.02 -8.00
CA VAL A 150 1.75 0.37 -8.50
C VAL A 150 1.85 1.36 -7.32
N LEU A 151 1.10 1.11 -6.24
CA LEU A 151 1.11 1.97 -5.05
C LEU A 151 2.48 1.97 -4.34
N PHE A 152 3.11 0.80 -4.24
CA PHE A 152 4.46 0.66 -3.73
C PHE A 152 5.45 1.48 -4.57
N ALA A 153 5.47 1.27 -5.89
CA ALA A 153 6.33 2.00 -6.83
C ALA A 153 6.08 3.53 -6.80
N LEU A 154 4.81 3.94 -6.69
CA LEU A 154 4.42 5.33 -6.56
C LEU A 154 4.99 5.96 -5.28
N SER A 155 4.88 5.24 -4.16
CA SER A 155 5.33 5.73 -2.86
C SER A 155 6.85 5.81 -2.70
N LEU A 156 7.64 5.12 -3.55
CA LEU A 156 9.10 5.28 -3.58
C LEU A 156 9.51 6.74 -3.82
N ASN A 157 8.89 7.37 -4.83
CA ASN A 157 9.23 8.72 -5.29
C ASN A 157 8.25 9.79 -4.79
N PHE A 158 7.00 9.41 -4.53
CA PHE A 158 5.93 10.35 -4.16
C PHE A 158 5.31 10.04 -2.78
N PHE A 159 6.13 9.57 -1.84
CA PHE A 159 5.69 9.23 -0.47
C PHE A 159 4.79 10.28 0.17
N ASN A 160 5.17 11.57 0.09
CA ASN A 160 4.39 12.66 0.69
C ASN A 160 2.96 12.75 0.16
N ALA A 161 2.73 12.46 -1.13
CA ALA A 161 1.38 12.50 -1.70
C ALA A 161 0.50 11.40 -1.10
N VAL A 162 1.04 10.20 -0.96
CA VAL A 162 0.32 9.05 -0.38
C VAL A 162 0.15 9.23 1.13
N PHE A 163 1.22 9.62 1.84
CA PHE A 163 1.19 9.87 3.28
C PHE A 163 0.20 10.98 3.66
N ASN A 164 0.16 12.09 2.93
CA ASN A 164 -0.77 13.18 3.21
C ASN A 164 -2.24 12.73 3.02
N ARG A 165 -2.50 11.83 2.07
CA ARG A 165 -3.84 11.24 1.88
C ARG A 165 -4.22 10.36 3.08
N ILE A 166 -3.32 9.49 3.53
CA ILE A 166 -3.51 8.65 4.73
C ILE A 166 -3.74 9.53 5.96
N SER A 167 -2.89 10.53 6.18
CA SER A 167 -2.97 11.47 7.31
C SER A 167 -4.28 12.25 7.32
N ALA A 168 -4.73 12.73 6.15
CA ALA A 168 -6.01 13.42 6.01
C ALA A 168 -7.20 12.50 6.35
N ARG A 169 -7.20 11.25 5.86
CA ARG A 169 -8.24 10.29 6.22
C ARG A 169 -8.22 9.99 7.72
N LEU A 170 -7.04 9.80 8.30
CA LEU A 170 -6.92 9.52 9.73
C LEU A 170 -7.44 10.69 10.57
N GLN A 171 -7.22 11.94 10.13
CA GLN A 171 -7.77 13.13 10.76
C GLN A 171 -9.29 13.18 10.66
N GLU A 172 -9.84 12.90 9.48
CA GLU A 172 -11.29 12.84 9.25
C GLU A 172 -11.93 11.82 10.20
N LEU A 173 -11.40 10.60 10.25
CA LEU A 173 -11.91 9.52 11.11
C LEU A 173 -11.77 9.82 12.61
N ALA A 174 -10.78 10.62 13.02
CA ALA A 174 -10.63 11.07 14.41
C ALA A 174 -11.70 12.08 14.84
N THR A 175 -12.30 12.79 13.88
CA THR A 175 -13.33 13.83 14.14
C THR A 175 -14.74 13.42 13.72
N SER A 176 -14.86 12.35 12.92
CA SER A 176 -16.10 11.92 12.30
C SER A 176 -17.05 11.25 13.31
N SER A 177 -18.34 11.50 13.12
CA SER A 177 -19.45 10.77 13.77
C SER A 177 -20.18 9.83 12.81
N ASP A 178 -19.58 9.53 11.65
CA ASP A 178 -20.19 8.65 10.64
C ASP A 178 -20.44 7.24 11.22
N GLU A 179 -21.58 6.68 10.85
CA GLU A 179 -21.98 5.33 11.23
C GLU A 179 -21.31 4.26 10.37
N ASN A 180 -21.01 4.56 9.10
CA ASN A 180 -20.38 3.62 8.17
C ASN A 180 -19.18 4.24 7.45
N PRO A 181 -18.11 4.62 8.18
CA PRO A 181 -16.93 5.20 7.56
C PRO A 181 -16.19 4.21 6.65
N ASP A 182 -15.64 4.72 5.56
CA ASP A 182 -14.75 3.98 4.66
C ASP A 182 -13.30 3.97 5.17
N TYR A 183 -12.62 2.83 5.00
CA TYR A 183 -11.28 2.58 5.51
C TYR A 183 -10.22 2.39 4.42
N ILE A 184 -10.58 2.45 3.13
CA ILE A 184 -9.67 2.20 2.00
C ILE A 184 -8.37 3.01 2.12
N ASP A 185 -8.47 4.30 2.48
CA ASP A 185 -7.28 5.15 2.56
C ASP A 185 -6.37 4.80 3.76
N ILE A 186 -6.88 4.16 4.81
CA ILE A 186 -6.07 3.63 5.93
C ILE A 186 -5.33 2.37 5.49
N GLU A 187 -5.99 1.50 4.73
CA GLU A 187 -5.41 0.27 4.19
C GLU A 187 -4.30 0.52 3.16
N LEU A 188 -4.12 1.76 2.68
CA LEU A 188 -2.95 2.08 1.85
C LEU A 188 -1.63 1.88 2.61
N ILE A 189 -1.65 1.98 3.94
CA ILE A 189 -0.47 1.80 4.81
C ILE A 189 0.25 0.46 4.55
N GLN A 190 -0.50 -0.63 4.32
CA GLN A 190 0.09 -1.95 4.07
C GLN A 190 0.70 -2.11 2.67
N HIS A 191 0.54 -1.13 1.78
CA HIS A 191 0.94 -1.23 0.37
C HIS A 191 2.01 -0.22 -0.05
N ILE A 192 2.43 0.66 0.86
CA ILE A 192 3.43 1.69 0.58
C ILE A 192 4.85 1.22 0.93
N ASN A 193 5.83 1.71 0.19
CA ASN A 193 7.23 1.56 0.45
C ASN A 193 7.66 2.49 1.59
N ILE A 194 8.01 1.88 2.72
CA ILE A 194 8.42 2.56 3.94
C ILE A 194 9.88 2.19 4.21
N ASP A 195 10.75 3.19 4.37
CA ASP A 195 12.08 3.06 5.00
C ASP A 195 11.98 3.42 6.50
N ILE A 196 13.07 3.28 7.25
CA ILE A 196 13.06 3.56 8.70
C ILE A 196 12.55 4.98 9.05
N LEU A 197 12.89 6.01 8.27
CA LEU A 197 12.47 7.40 8.54
C LEU A 197 10.98 7.57 8.27
N ARG A 198 10.48 6.97 7.19
CA ARG A 198 9.06 6.94 6.85
C ARG A 198 8.25 6.14 7.87
N LEU A 199 8.83 5.07 8.45
CA LEU A 199 8.18 4.26 9.48
C LEU A 199 8.00 5.07 10.77
N ILE A 200 9.06 5.74 11.22
CA ILE A 200 9.02 6.64 12.39
C ILE A 200 7.96 7.73 12.19
N ARG A 201 7.95 8.36 11.01
CA ARG A 201 6.95 9.39 10.67
C ARG A 201 5.52 8.84 10.68
N LEU A 202 5.31 7.65 10.15
CA LEU A 202 4.01 6.98 10.17
C LEU A 202 3.55 6.65 11.58
N PHE A 203 4.43 6.09 12.42
CA PHE A 203 4.10 5.81 13.82
C PHE A 203 3.77 7.09 14.59
N THR A 204 4.56 8.15 14.40
CA THR A 204 4.32 9.46 15.04
C THR A 204 2.93 9.99 14.70
N GLU A 205 2.56 9.96 13.42
CA GLU A 205 1.23 10.37 12.95
C GLU A 205 0.09 9.54 13.57
N CYS A 206 0.29 8.22 13.66
CA CYS A 206 -0.69 7.32 14.24
C CYS A 206 -0.86 7.57 15.73
N ILE A 207 0.24 7.72 16.48
CA ILE A 207 0.25 7.99 17.92
C ILE A 207 -0.57 9.24 18.25
N GLN A 208 -0.41 10.31 17.47
CA GLN A 208 -1.12 11.58 17.71
C GLN A 208 -2.65 11.44 17.60
N LYS A 209 -3.13 10.57 16.71
CA LYS A 209 -4.55 10.45 16.39
C LYS A 209 -5.22 9.23 17.03
N PHE A 210 -4.45 8.22 17.46
CA PHE A 210 -4.97 6.92 17.85
C PHE A 210 -6.08 6.99 18.90
N LYS A 211 -5.89 7.76 19.97
CA LYS A 211 -6.85 7.88 21.07
C LYS A 211 -8.16 8.59 20.68
N LEU A 212 -8.16 9.29 19.54
CA LEU A 212 -9.34 9.97 19.00
C LEU A 212 -10.18 9.03 18.12
N LEU A 213 -9.60 7.93 17.65
CA LEU A 213 -10.26 6.97 16.79
C LEU A 213 -11.31 6.17 17.57
N ARG A 214 -12.41 5.82 16.89
CA ARG A 214 -13.55 5.13 17.48
C ARG A 214 -13.98 3.95 16.61
N LYS A 215 -14.88 3.12 17.12
CA LYS A 215 -15.50 1.99 16.40
C LYS A 215 -14.43 1.03 15.86
N TYR A 216 -14.51 0.65 14.59
CA TYR A 216 -13.61 -0.33 13.95
C TYR A 216 -12.30 0.29 13.43
N THR A 217 -12.20 1.62 13.37
CA THR A 217 -11.02 2.34 12.85
C THR A 217 -9.69 1.95 13.52
N PRO A 218 -9.60 1.85 14.87
CA PRO A 218 -8.36 1.44 15.53
C PRO A 218 -7.89 0.05 15.09
N ILE A 219 -8.83 -0.89 14.85
CA ILE A 219 -8.51 -2.25 14.43
C ILE A 219 -7.92 -2.24 13.02
N VAL A 220 -8.56 -1.54 12.07
CA VAL A 220 -8.05 -1.45 10.68
C VAL A 220 -6.67 -0.79 10.65
N LEU A 221 -6.47 0.27 11.42
CA LEU A 221 -5.18 0.94 11.53
C LEU A 221 -4.10 -0.03 12.05
N VAL A 222 -4.40 -0.78 13.10
CA VAL A 222 -3.46 -1.73 13.70
C VAL A 222 -3.08 -2.86 12.75
N MET A 223 -4.06 -3.45 12.06
CA MET A 223 -3.81 -4.47 11.03
C MET A 223 -2.98 -3.92 9.87
N SER A 224 -3.22 -2.67 9.47
CA SER A 224 -2.46 -2.03 8.39
C SER A 224 -1.03 -1.74 8.82
N LEU A 225 -0.82 -1.25 10.04
CA LEU A 225 0.51 -0.98 10.61
C LEU A 225 1.32 -2.27 10.80
N GLU A 226 0.70 -3.35 11.26
CA GLU A 226 1.36 -4.65 11.41
C GLU A 226 1.96 -5.11 10.08
N LYS A 227 1.15 -5.13 9.02
CA LYS A 227 1.62 -5.50 7.67
C LYS A 227 2.68 -4.54 7.14
N ALA A 228 2.55 -3.25 7.41
CA ALA A 228 3.55 -2.26 7.01
C ALA A 228 4.91 -2.52 7.66
N VAL A 229 4.95 -2.86 8.94
CA VAL A 229 6.18 -3.24 9.64
C VAL A 229 6.76 -4.52 9.06
N TRP A 230 5.93 -5.53 8.83
CA TRP A 230 6.36 -6.78 8.21
C TRP A 230 6.97 -6.57 6.83
N ASN A 231 6.29 -5.79 5.98
CA ASN A 231 6.76 -5.46 4.65
C ASN A 231 8.05 -4.62 4.67
N TRP A 232 8.22 -3.72 5.64
CA TRP A 232 9.50 -3.00 5.82
C TRP A 232 10.64 -3.96 6.15
N MET A 233 10.43 -4.93 7.06
CA MET A 233 11.47 -5.92 7.40
C MET A 233 11.85 -6.79 6.20
N ASP A 234 10.88 -7.18 5.37
CA ASP A 234 11.11 -7.99 4.17
C ASP A 234 11.78 -7.17 3.05
N THR A 235 11.38 -5.91 2.87
CA THR A 235 11.91 -5.01 1.84
C THR A 235 13.30 -4.47 2.18
N TYR A 236 13.54 -4.15 3.45
CA TYR A 236 14.75 -3.51 3.95
C TYR A 236 15.39 -4.31 5.10
N PRO A 237 15.76 -5.59 4.89
CA PRO A 237 16.29 -6.44 5.95
C PRO A 237 17.59 -5.88 6.58
N GLN A 238 18.36 -5.12 5.80
CA GLN A 238 19.59 -4.48 6.30
C GLN A 238 19.29 -3.34 7.30
N GLU A 239 18.24 -2.56 7.07
CA GLU A 239 17.80 -1.54 8.04
C GLU A 239 17.34 -2.21 9.34
N PHE A 240 16.60 -3.31 9.23
CA PHE A 240 16.17 -4.09 10.38
C PHE A 240 17.34 -4.64 11.19
N LEU A 241 18.33 -5.27 10.53
CA LEU A 241 19.56 -5.74 11.19
C LEU A 241 20.32 -4.60 11.88
N GLN A 242 20.33 -3.41 11.27
CA GLN A 242 20.94 -2.24 11.88
C GLN A 242 20.19 -1.79 13.13
N VAL A 243 18.85 -1.79 13.13
CA VAL A 243 18.03 -1.52 14.32
C VAL A 243 18.32 -2.52 15.44
N GLN A 244 18.46 -3.80 15.12
CA GLN A 244 18.81 -4.83 16.10
C GLN A 244 20.20 -4.60 16.73
N SER A 245 21.18 -4.17 15.92
CA SER A 245 22.56 -3.97 16.38
C SER A 245 22.80 -2.62 17.05
N ARG A 246 22.11 -1.58 16.58
CA ARG A 246 22.22 -0.18 17.01
C ARG A 246 20.82 0.39 17.11
N PRO A 247 20.16 0.26 18.28
CA PRO A 247 18.78 0.67 18.46
C PRO A 247 18.59 2.16 18.15
N ASN A 248 17.55 2.47 17.39
CA ASN A 248 17.19 3.85 17.06
C ASN A 248 16.25 4.42 18.14
N ASP A 249 16.72 5.42 18.88
CA ASP A 249 15.99 5.96 20.03
C ASP A 249 14.64 6.60 19.65
N GLU A 250 14.50 7.16 18.44
CA GLU A 250 13.23 7.74 17.99
C GLU A 250 12.22 6.63 17.66
N LEU A 251 12.66 5.60 16.94
CA LEU A 251 11.83 4.42 16.66
C LEU A 251 11.42 3.71 17.96
N SER A 252 12.35 3.50 18.90
CA SER A 252 12.06 2.90 20.20
C SER A 252 11.01 3.70 20.97
N LYS A 253 11.12 5.04 21.01
CA LYS A 253 10.10 5.91 21.64
C LYS A 253 8.73 5.76 21.00
N CYS A 254 8.66 5.69 19.66
CA CYS A 254 7.41 5.43 18.95
C CYS A 254 6.83 4.05 19.31
N CYS A 255 7.65 3.00 19.30
CA CYS A 255 7.23 1.65 19.62
C CYS A 255 6.68 1.55 21.03
N ASP A 256 7.40 2.09 22.01
CA ASP A 256 6.99 2.16 23.40
C ASP A 256 5.65 2.87 23.58
N THR A 257 5.52 4.06 22.99
CA THR A 257 4.31 4.88 23.14
C THR A 257 3.11 4.18 22.50
N LEU A 258 3.29 3.58 21.33
CA LEU A 258 2.22 2.86 20.66
C LEU A 258 1.86 1.59 21.41
N PHE A 259 2.84 0.86 21.96
CA PHE A 259 2.60 -0.32 22.80
C PHE A 259 1.74 0.03 24.02
N ASP A 260 2.11 1.08 24.75
CA ASP A 260 1.36 1.58 25.91
C ASP A 260 -0.07 1.98 25.52
N ILE A 261 -0.24 2.70 24.40
CA ILE A 261 -1.57 3.08 23.89
C ILE A 261 -2.43 1.85 23.59
N LEU A 262 -1.88 0.85 22.91
CA LEU A 262 -2.60 -0.38 22.55
C LEU A 262 -2.98 -1.20 23.79
N GLN A 263 -2.05 -1.27 24.75
CA GLN A 263 -2.26 -1.97 26.01
C GLN A 263 -3.35 -1.31 26.85
N ASP A 264 -3.24 0.00 27.07
CA ASP A 264 -4.15 0.74 27.94
C ASP A 264 -5.57 0.83 27.35
N SER A 265 -5.70 1.01 26.03
CA SER A 265 -7.00 1.24 25.38
C SER A 265 -7.86 -0.02 25.23
N TYR A 266 -7.27 -1.22 25.25
CA TYR A 266 -7.98 -2.47 24.93
C TYR A 266 -7.71 -3.63 25.90
N SER A 267 -7.18 -3.31 27.09
CA SER A 267 -6.93 -4.29 28.14
C SER A 267 -8.19 -4.97 28.66
N GLU A 268 -9.41 -4.43 28.49
CA GLU A 268 -10.62 -5.01 29.08
C GLU A 268 -11.37 -5.97 28.14
N ASN A 269 -11.33 -5.75 26.81
CA ASN A 269 -12.07 -6.55 25.83
C ASN A 269 -11.21 -7.65 25.22
N LYS A 270 -11.49 -8.92 25.54
CA LYS A 270 -10.72 -10.08 25.04
C LYS A 270 -10.65 -10.17 23.51
N LYS A 271 -11.73 -9.89 22.78
CA LYS A 271 -11.75 -9.98 21.31
C LYS A 271 -10.88 -8.89 20.68
N THR A 272 -11.06 -7.66 21.11
CA THR A 272 -10.29 -6.52 20.58
C THR A 272 -8.81 -6.64 20.95
N ARG A 273 -8.50 -7.09 22.17
CA ARG A 273 -7.13 -7.33 22.61
C ARG A 273 -6.38 -8.29 21.68
N VAL A 274 -7.01 -9.41 21.30
CA VAL A 274 -6.40 -10.40 20.40
C VAL A 274 -6.09 -9.79 19.03
N ALA A 275 -6.91 -8.88 18.53
CA ALA A 275 -6.65 -8.18 17.27
C ALA A 275 -5.44 -7.22 17.36
N MET A 276 -5.11 -6.71 18.56
CA MET A 276 -3.98 -5.80 18.76
C MET A 276 -2.63 -6.51 18.89
N TRP A 277 -2.65 -7.79 19.24
CA TRP A 277 -1.45 -8.57 19.54
C TRP A 277 -0.42 -8.64 18.41
N PRO A 278 -0.79 -8.88 17.14
CA PRO A 278 0.20 -8.96 16.07
C PRO A 278 1.08 -7.71 16.01
N LEU A 279 0.48 -6.52 16.05
CA LEU A 279 1.24 -5.27 16.07
C LEU A 279 2.05 -5.12 17.36
N GLN A 280 1.49 -5.42 18.54
CA GLN A 280 2.25 -5.34 19.79
C GLN A 280 3.52 -6.20 19.75
N ILE A 281 3.45 -7.40 19.17
CA ILE A 281 4.63 -8.27 18.97
C ILE A 281 5.62 -7.65 18.00
N MET A 282 5.15 -7.07 16.88
CA MET A 282 6.04 -6.34 15.96
C MET A 282 6.76 -5.19 16.67
N LEU A 283 6.07 -4.41 17.50
CA LEU A 283 6.68 -3.29 18.25
C LEU A 283 7.77 -3.77 19.23
N LEU A 284 7.59 -4.94 19.87
CA LEU A 284 8.62 -5.55 20.71
C LEU A 284 9.84 -5.97 19.90
N ILE A 285 9.63 -6.58 18.74
CA ILE A 285 10.71 -6.99 17.82
C ILE A 285 11.50 -5.77 17.35
N LEU A 286 10.84 -4.64 17.11
CA LEU A 286 11.49 -3.38 16.74
C LEU A 286 12.24 -2.71 17.91
N ASN A 287 12.06 -3.17 19.15
CA ASN A 287 12.69 -2.60 20.34
C ASN A 287 13.58 -3.64 21.07
N PRO A 288 14.76 -3.99 20.51
CA PRO A 288 15.60 -5.09 21.01
C PRO A 288 16.05 -4.92 22.46
N LYS A 289 16.26 -3.67 22.93
CA LYS A 289 16.66 -3.39 24.32
C LYS A 289 15.60 -3.90 25.31
N VAL A 290 14.33 -3.62 25.03
CA VAL A 290 13.24 -4.01 25.94
C VAL A 290 12.98 -5.50 25.84
N LEU A 291 13.06 -6.07 24.64
CA LEU A 291 12.99 -7.52 24.44
C LEU A 291 14.10 -8.27 25.22
N GLU A 292 15.33 -7.76 25.18
CA GLU A 292 16.46 -8.31 25.93
C GLU A 292 16.23 -8.21 27.45
N GLU A 293 15.73 -7.07 27.96
CA GLU A 293 15.35 -6.92 29.37
C GLU A 293 14.29 -7.95 29.79
N ILE A 294 13.28 -8.19 28.95
CA ILE A 294 12.22 -9.18 29.22
C ILE A 294 12.80 -10.60 29.35
N VAL A 295 13.67 -10.98 28.41
CA VAL A 295 14.33 -12.31 28.39
C VAL A 295 15.27 -12.47 29.57
N ASN A 296 16.10 -11.47 29.87
CA ASN A 296 17.02 -11.49 31.00
C ASN A 296 16.28 -11.55 32.34
N ALA A 297 15.10 -10.94 32.42
CA ALA A 297 14.27 -11.02 33.61
C ALA A 297 13.61 -12.38 33.84
N ASP A 298 13.39 -13.18 32.79
CA ASP A 298 13.02 -14.59 32.97
C ASP A 298 14.18 -15.40 33.59
N SER A 299 15.40 -14.90 33.48
CA SER A 299 16.61 -15.45 34.13
C SER A 299 16.91 -14.84 35.51
N GLY A 300 15.99 -14.03 36.07
CA GLY A 300 16.11 -13.48 37.42
C GLY A 300 16.66 -12.05 37.53
N ALA A 301 16.88 -11.35 36.41
CA ALA A 301 17.29 -9.94 36.43
C ALA A 301 16.13 -8.99 36.85
N PRO A 302 16.43 -7.85 37.51
CA PRO A 302 15.41 -6.86 37.84
C PRO A 302 14.82 -6.21 36.56
N LEU A 303 13.49 -6.14 36.48
CA LEU A 303 12.77 -5.47 35.39
C LEU A 303 12.53 -3.99 35.72
N GLN A 304 12.68 -3.14 34.71
CA GLN A 304 12.07 -1.82 34.76
C GLN A 304 10.53 -1.96 34.64
N SER A 305 9.78 -1.07 35.29
CA SER A 305 8.30 -1.08 35.32
C SER A 305 7.67 -1.18 33.91
N LYS A 306 8.34 -0.62 32.91
CA LYS A 306 7.92 -0.60 31.50
C LYS A 306 7.98 -1.99 30.84
N ALA A 307 9.08 -2.71 31.01
CA ALA A 307 9.28 -4.07 30.48
C ALA A 307 8.33 -5.11 31.11
N PHE A 308 7.72 -4.82 32.27
CA PHE A 308 6.79 -5.71 32.95
C PHE A 308 5.46 -5.91 32.19
N LYS A 309 4.92 -4.84 31.61
CA LYS A 309 3.68 -4.91 30.79
C LYS A 309 3.92 -5.76 29.54
N GLU A 310 5.06 -5.57 28.90
CA GLU A 310 5.49 -6.26 27.68
C GLU A 310 5.79 -7.74 27.93
N LYS A 311 6.39 -8.07 29.08
CA LYS A 311 6.62 -9.44 29.53
C LYS A 311 5.33 -10.25 29.72
N THR A 312 4.25 -9.60 30.16
CA THR A 312 2.94 -10.26 30.30
C THR A 312 2.39 -10.71 28.95
N LEU A 313 2.60 -9.90 27.90
CA LEU A 313 2.24 -10.27 26.53
C LEU A 313 3.12 -11.42 26.02
N HIS A 314 4.44 -11.36 26.23
CA HIS A 314 5.38 -12.41 25.83
C HIS A 314 5.00 -13.77 26.46
N ARG A 315 4.64 -13.79 27.74
CA ARG A 315 4.19 -15.00 28.44
C ARG A 315 2.87 -15.54 27.86
N CYS A 316 1.89 -14.67 27.60
CA CYS A 316 0.63 -15.07 26.95
C CYS A 316 0.80 -15.61 25.52
N CYS A 317 1.84 -15.19 24.79
CA CYS A 317 2.18 -15.77 23.49
C CYS A 317 2.77 -17.18 23.62
N LYS A 318 3.65 -17.39 24.60
CA LYS A 318 4.27 -18.69 24.88
C LYS A 318 3.25 -19.75 25.30
N GLU A 319 2.26 -19.37 26.11
CA GLU A 319 1.18 -20.25 26.59
C GLU A 319 0.13 -20.65 25.52
N ARG A 320 0.16 -20.07 24.32
CA ARG A 320 -0.76 -20.43 23.21
C ARG A 320 -0.13 -21.30 22.12
N THR A 321 1.19 -21.42 22.12
CA THR A 321 1.94 -22.28 21.20
C THR A 321 2.21 -23.68 21.78
N GLU A 322 1.79 -23.91 23.02
CA GLU A 322 1.74 -25.20 23.73
C GLU A 322 0.28 -25.67 23.83
#